data_AF-W2TWN6-F1
#
_entry.id   AF-W2TWN6-F1
#
_cell.length_a   1.000
_cell.length_b   1.000
_cell.length_c   1.000
_cell.angle_alpha   90.00
_cell.angle_beta   90.00
_cell.angle_gamma   90.00
#
_symmetry.space_group_name_H-M   'P 1'
#
loop_
_entity.id
_entity.type
_entity.pdbx_description
1 polymer ?
#
loop_
_entity_poly.entity_id
_entity_poly.type
_entity_poly.pdbx_seq_one_letter_code
_entity_poly.pdbx_strand_id
1 'polypeptide(L)'
;MLNDPETAMFRELIDPNFPNLIDLAKQCPLVMVNSNDLYDIPRPTLAKIVNIGGVGIQAQDVKPLSTEFQRIVDDAEGIVVFSFGSVAPSDRMPMSWKMAFIDAFKRFPKYHFFWRYVGADLKGQFL
;
A
#
# COMPACT_ATOMS: atom_id res chain seq x y z
N MET A 1 -14.34 4.59 -26.15
CA MET A 1 -13.70 3.26 -26.01
C MET A 1 -12.46 3.49 -25.18
N LEU A 2 -12.40 2.94 -23.97
CA LEU A 2 -11.18 3.01 -23.17
C LEU A 2 -10.15 2.12 -23.87
N ASN A 3 -9.02 2.68 -24.27
CA ASN A 3 -7.88 1.89 -24.74
C ASN A 3 -7.58 0.83 -23.67
N ASP A 4 -7.47 -0.43 -24.09
CA ASP A 4 -7.12 -1.57 -23.24
C ASP A 4 -5.68 -1.98 -23.60
N PRO A 5 -4.68 -1.20 -23.15
CA PRO A 5 -3.27 -1.50 -23.41
C PRO A 5 -2.88 -2.87 -22.83
N GLU A 6 -3.58 -3.33 -21.79
CA GLU A 6 -3.38 -4.65 -21.21
C GLU A 6 -3.71 -5.75 -22.22
N THR A 7 -4.87 -5.69 -22.90
CA THR A 7 -5.21 -6.67 -23.96
C THR A 7 -4.17 -6.66 -25.08
N ALA A 8 -3.66 -5.48 -25.47
CA ALA A 8 -2.60 -5.39 -26.49
C ALA A 8 -1.31 -6.11 -26.04
N MET A 9 -0.87 -5.87 -24.81
CA MET A 9 0.30 -6.56 -24.25
C MET A 9 0.10 -8.08 -24.18
N PHE A 10 -1.08 -8.57 -23.78
CA PHE A 10 -1.36 -10.01 -23.76
C PHE A 10 -1.30 -10.62 -25.15
N ARG A 11 -1.75 -9.88 -26.17
CA ARG A 11 -1.66 -10.35 -27.56
C ARG A 11 -0.23 -10.41 -28.09
N GLU A 12 0.60 -9.46 -27.69
CA GLU A 12 2.00 -9.42 -28.07
C GLU A 12 2.83 -10.48 -27.34
N LEU A 13 2.63 -10.63 -26.03
CA LEU A 13 3.50 -11.44 -25.16
C LEU A 13 3.04 -12.89 -24.96
N ILE A 14 1.74 -13.18 -25.14
CA ILE A 14 1.15 -14.48 -24.81
C ILE A 14 0.57 -15.18 -26.05
N ASP A 15 -0.41 -14.58 -26.71
CA ASP A 15 -1.06 -15.14 -27.91
C ASP A 15 -1.70 -14.02 -28.76
N PRO A 16 -1.35 -13.85 -30.04
CA PRO A 16 -1.96 -12.84 -30.91
C PRO A 16 -3.49 -12.84 -30.94
N ASN A 17 -4.12 -13.98 -30.67
CA ASN A 17 -5.57 -14.17 -30.61
C ASN A 17 -6.16 -14.10 -29.20
N PHE A 18 -5.40 -13.65 -28.20
CA PHE A 18 -5.86 -13.56 -26.83
C PHE A 18 -7.17 -12.75 -26.74
N PRO A 19 -8.20 -13.27 -26.03
CA PRO A 19 -9.50 -12.62 -25.93
C PRO A 19 -9.37 -11.24 -25.28
N ASN A 20 -10.31 -10.35 -25.56
CA ASN A 20 -10.33 -9.07 -24.86
C ASN A 20 -10.53 -9.29 -23.34
N LEU A 21 -9.69 -8.65 -22.53
CA LEU A 21 -9.67 -8.85 -21.08
C LEU A 21 -10.98 -8.42 -20.41
N ILE A 22 -11.65 -7.37 -20.90
CA ILE A 22 -12.95 -6.94 -20.37
C ILE A 22 -14.03 -7.96 -20.69
N ASP A 23 -14.04 -8.54 -21.88
CA ASP A 23 -15.00 -9.58 -22.24
C ASP A 23 -14.78 -10.87 -21.44
N LEU A 24 -13.51 -11.25 -21.21
CA LEU A 24 -13.16 -12.34 -20.33
C LEU A 24 -13.64 -12.08 -18.89
N ALA A 25 -13.41 -10.87 -18.36
CA ALA A 25 -13.85 -10.49 -17.02
C ALA A 25 -15.39 -10.55 -16.86
N LYS A 26 -16.16 -10.20 -17.90
CA LYS A 26 -17.63 -10.33 -17.88
C LYS A 26 -18.07 -11.78 -17.74
N GLN A 27 -17.35 -12.71 -18.36
CA GLN A 27 -17.64 -14.14 -18.34
C GLN A 27 -17.24 -14.83 -17.03
N CYS A 28 -16.45 -14.18 -16.17
CA CYS A 28 -16.08 -14.75 -14.87
C CYS A 28 -17.33 -15.08 -14.04
N PRO A 29 -17.51 -16.34 -13.60
CA PRO A 29 -18.68 -16.77 -12.84
C PRO A 29 -18.64 -16.30 -11.38
N LEU A 30 -17.46 -15.92 -10.89
CA LEU A 30 -17.19 -15.42 -9.54
C LEU A 30 -16.12 -14.34 -9.61
N VAL A 31 -16.30 -13.25 -8.86
CA VAL A 31 -15.31 -12.19 -8.67
C VAL A 31 -15.08 -12.03 -7.19
N MET A 32 -13.87 -12.35 -6.74
CA MET A 32 -13.45 -12.17 -5.36
C MET A 32 -12.76 -10.82 -5.20
N VAL A 33 -13.29 -9.97 -4.34
CA VAL A 33 -12.79 -8.61 -4.13
C VAL A 33 -12.18 -8.52 -2.74
N ASN A 34 -10.91 -8.10 -2.65
CA ASN A 34 -10.25 -7.88 -1.36
C ASN A 34 -10.69 -6.55 -0.73
N SER A 35 -11.98 -6.47 -0.39
CA SER A 35 -12.65 -5.32 0.25
C SER A 35 -13.64 -5.83 1.30
N ASN A 36 -14.25 -4.93 2.06
CA ASN A 36 -15.33 -5.24 2.98
C ASN A 36 -16.47 -4.24 2.77
N ASP A 37 -17.69 -4.75 2.60
CA ASP A 37 -18.88 -3.95 2.29
C ASP A 37 -19.19 -2.86 3.34
N LEU A 38 -18.78 -3.05 4.60
CA LEU A 38 -19.02 -2.09 5.66
C LEU A 38 -18.20 -0.80 5.52
N TYR A 39 -17.06 -0.87 4.82
CA TYR A 39 -16.15 0.26 4.63
C TYR A 39 -16.17 0.80 3.19
N ASP A 40 -16.72 0.03 2.26
CA ASP A 40 -16.75 0.40 0.85
C ASP A 40 -17.91 1.35 0.54
N ILE A 41 -17.75 2.12 -0.54
CA ILE A 41 -18.81 3.03 -0.99
C ILE A 41 -19.97 2.18 -1.53
N PRO A 42 -21.22 2.43 -1.10
CA PRO A 42 -22.37 1.65 -1.55
C PRO A 42 -22.54 1.80 -3.06
N ARG A 43 -22.55 0.66 -3.75
CA ARG A 43 -22.72 0.57 -5.20
C ARG A 43 -23.56 -0.65 -5.57
N PRO A 44 -24.32 -0.61 -6.67
CA PRO A 44 -24.94 -1.81 -7.21
C PRO A 44 -23.89 -2.89 -7.44
N THR A 45 -24.15 -4.09 -6.93
CA THR A 45 -23.27 -5.26 -7.08
C THR A 45 -24.08 -6.44 -7.60
N LEU A 46 -23.39 -7.45 -8.13
CA LEU A 46 -23.99 -8.69 -8.61
C LEU A 46 -23.77 -9.78 -7.58
N ALA A 47 -24.66 -10.78 -7.52
CA ALA A 47 -24.52 -11.92 -6.61
C ALA A 47 -23.21 -12.71 -6.82
N LYS A 48 -22.60 -12.61 -8.01
CA LYS A 48 -21.30 -13.21 -8.33
C LYS A 48 -20.09 -12.46 -7.78
N ILE A 49 -20.27 -11.29 -7.17
CA ILE A 49 -19.19 -10.51 -6.57
C ILE A 49 -19.20 -10.80 -5.08
N VAL A 50 -18.11 -11.36 -4.57
CA VAL A 50 -17.96 -11.76 -3.16
C VAL A 50 -16.77 -11.00 -2.56
N ASN A 51 -17.03 -10.25 -1.50
CA ASN A 51 -16.01 -9.53 -0.78
C ASN A 51 -15.30 -10.44 0.23
N ILE A 52 -13.99 -10.54 0.08
CA ILE A 52 -13.09 -11.39 0.88
C ILE A 52 -11.96 -10.54 1.48
N GLY A 53 -12.30 -9.39 2.07
CA GLY A 53 -11.32 -8.45 2.61
C GLY A 53 -10.33 -9.06 3.60
N GLY A 54 -9.11 -8.51 3.63
CA GLY A 54 -8.04 -8.98 4.51
C GLY A 54 -7.21 -10.12 3.93
N VAL A 55 -7.31 -10.39 2.62
CA VAL A 55 -6.45 -11.40 1.96
C VAL A 55 -4.99 -11.08 2.22
N GLY A 56 -4.25 -12.06 2.75
CA GLY A 56 -2.81 -11.97 3.01
C GLY A 56 -2.42 -11.41 4.38
N ILE A 57 -3.38 -11.08 5.26
CA ILE A 57 -3.11 -10.68 6.64
C ILE A 57 -3.68 -11.73 7.57
N GLN A 58 -2.82 -12.52 8.21
CA GLN A 58 -3.23 -13.52 9.20
C GLN A 58 -2.64 -13.18 10.57
N ALA A 59 -3.45 -13.33 11.63
CA ALA A 59 -3.00 -13.06 13.00
C ALA A 59 -1.78 -13.92 13.39
N GLN A 60 -1.68 -15.13 12.86
CA GLN A 60 -0.54 -16.04 13.07
C GLN A 60 0.77 -15.56 12.43
N ASP A 61 0.71 -14.66 11.44
CA ASP A 61 1.92 -14.09 10.81
C ASP A 61 2.52 -12.93 11.62
N VAL A 62 1.82 -12.48 12.67
CA VAL A 62 2.27 -11.39 13.54
C VAL A 62 3.44 -11.88 14.38
N LYS A 63 4.61 -11.30 14.13
CA LYS A 63 5.83 -11.56 14.92
C LYS A 63 5.97 -10.50 16.00
N PRO A 64 6.49 -10.86 17.19
CA PRO A 64 6.89 -9.87 18.18
C PRO A 64 7.85 -8.84 17.60
N LEU A 65 7.78 -7.62 18.11
CA LEU A 65 8.77 -6.59 17.77
C LEU A 65 10.16 -7.02 18.26
N SER A 66 11.21 -6.56 17.57
CA SER A 66 12.56 -6.69 18.11
C SER A 66 12.68 -5.90 19.42
N THR A 67 13.63 -6.28 20.28
CA THR A 67 13.85 -5.61 21.56
C THR A 67 14.06 -4.10 21.42
N GLU A 68 14.70 -3.66 20.35
CA GLU A 68 14.90 -2.23 20.05
C GLU A 68 13.57 -1.52 19.80
N PHE A 69 12.74 -2.02 18.88
CA PHE A 69 11.45 -1.41 18.58
C PHE A 69 10.48 -1.51 19.75
N GLN A 70 10.51 -2.62 20.49
CA GLN A 70 9.66 -2.79 21.67
C GLN A 70 9.94 -1.70 22.72
N ARG A 71 11.22 -1.40 23.01
CA ARG A 71 11.57 -0.30 23.93
C ARG A 71 11.06 1.05 23.46
N ILE A 72 11.26 1.38 22.18
CA ILE A 72 10.80 2.66 21.63
C ILE A 72 9.27 2.75 21.71
N VAL A 73 8.56 1.65 21.49
CA VAL A 73 7.10 1.59 21.54
C VAL A 73 6.60 1.73 22.98
N ASP A 74 7.23 1.05 23.93
CA ASP A 74 6.84 1.06 25.35
C ASP A 74 7.05 2.45 25.99
N ASP A 75 8.08 3.19 25.54
CA ASP A 75 8.40 4.53 26.06
C ASP A 75 7.58 5.66 25.38
N ALA A 76 6.90 5.38 24.27
CA ALA A 76 6.22 6.40 23.47
C ALA A 76 4.81 6.75 23.99
N GLU A 77 4.49 8.05 24.10
CA GLU A 77 3.12 8.52 24.37
C GLU A 77 2.17 8.22 23.20
N GLY A 78 2.71 8.14 21.98
CA GLY A 78 1.98 7.68 20.79
C GLY A 78 2.91 7.43 19.61
N ILE A 79 2.45 6.62 18.67
CA ILE A 79 3.26 6.14 17.54
C ILE A 79 2.59 6.45 16.22
N VAL A 80 3.37 6.92 15.27
CA VAL A 80 2.93 7.15 13.89
C VAL A 80 3.85 6.40 12.95
N VAL A 81 3.29 5.43 12.20
CA VAL A 81 4.00 4.77 11.10
C VAL A 81 3.70 5.52 9.81
N PHE A 82 4.74 6.01 9.15
CA PHE A 82 4.64 6.83 7.95
C PHE A 82 5.30 6.14 6.75
N SER A 83 4.55 5.99 5.66
CA SER A 83 4.99 5.31 4.44
C SER A 83 4.13 5.73 3.24
N PHE A 84 4.73 5.80 2.06
CA PHE A 84 4.04 6.02 0.78
C PHE A 84 3.78 4.72 0.00
N GLY A 85 4.03 3.56 0.62
CA GLY A 85 3.97 2.27 -0.04
C GLY A 85 5.20 1.98 -0.90
N SER A 86 5.13 0.92 -1.71
CA SER A 86 6.24 0.46 -2.55
C SER A 86 6.40 1.24 -3.85
N VAL A 87 5.31 1.81 -4.37
CA VAL A 87 5.27 2.44 -5.71
C VAL A 87 5.90 3.84 -5.70
N ALA A 88 5.76 4.57 -4.58
CA ALA A 88 6.27 5.94 -4.42
C ALA A 88 7.41 5.97 -3.38
N PRO A 89 8.64 5.59 -3.75
CA PRO A 89 9.76 5.54 -2.82
C PRO A 89 10.11 6.93 -2.27
N SER A 90 10.06 7.07 -0.95
CA SER A 90 10.27 8.34 -0.25
C SER A 90 11.65 8.96 -0.47
N ASP A 91 12.67 8.15 -0.74
CA ASP A 91 14.03 8.57 -1.04
C ASP A 91 14.17 9.29 -2.38
N ARG A 92 13.22 9.12 -3.30
CA ARG A 92 13.20 9.87 -4.56
C ARG A 92 12.51 11.23 -4.45
N MET A 93 11.90 11.56 -3.31
CA MET A 93 11.32 12.88 -3.11
C MET A 93 12.40 13.97 -3.10
N PRO A 94 12.10 15.19 -3.59
CA PRO A 94 13.00 16.32 -3.42
C PRO A 94 13.36 16.55 -1.95
N MET A 95 14.59 16.97 -1.68
CA MET A 95 15.07 17.17 -0.31
C MET A 95 14.20 18.16 0.48
N SER A 96 13.70 19.22 -0.18
CA SER A 96 12.80 20.20 0.44
C SER A 96 11.53 19.57 1.00
N TRP A 97 10.97 18.56 0.32
CA TRP A 97 9.76 17.87 0.78
C TRP A 97 10.07 16.95 1.95
N LYS A 98 11.20 16.25 1.91
CA LYS A 98 11.67 15.41 3.02
C LYS A 98 11.85 16.24 4.29
N MET A 99 12.51 17.40 4.16
CA MET A 99 12.69 18.33 5.28
C MET A 99 11.36 18.86 5.80
N ALA A 100 10.40 19.19 4.93
CA ALA A 100 9.08 19.63 5.36
C ALA A 100 8.35 18.60 6.24
N PHE A 101 8.43 17.30 5.90
CA PHE A 101 7.89 16.24 6.75
C PHE A 101 8.62 16.15 8.09
N ILE A 102 9.96 16.17 8.07
CA ILE A 102 10.75 16.08 9.31
C ILE A 102 10.47 17.26 10.23
N ASP A 103 10.39 18.47 9.68
CA ASP A 103 10.06 19.68 10.44
C ASP A 103 8.62 19.64 10.96
N ALA A 104 7.69 19.00 10.24
CA ALA A 104 6.35 18.73 10.75
C ALA A 104 6.38 17.73 11.91
N PHE A 105 7.13 16.63 11.80
CA PHE A 105 7.25 15.61 12.85
C PHE A 105 7.83 16.19 14.14
N LYS A 106 8.86 17.04 14.03
CA LYS A 106 9.48 17.73 15.19
C LYS A 106 8.51 18.58 16.00
N ARG A 107 7.39 19.03 15.43
CA ARG A 107 6.36 19.80 16.14
C ARG A 107 5.53 18.94 17.10
N PHE A 108 5.66 17.62 17.02
CA PHE A 108 4.95 16.66 17.86
C PHE A 108 5.95 15.83 18.69
N PRO A 109 6.70 16.45 19.63
CA PRO A 109 7.80 15.80 20.34
C PRO A 109 7.38 14.65 21.26
N LYS A 110 6.08 14.52 21.55
CA LYS A 110 5.49 13.44 22.34
C LYS A 110 5.26 12.16 21.53
N TYR A 111 5.24 12.27 20.20
CA TYR A 111 4.94 11.15 19.31
C TYR A 111 6.22 10.64 18.64
N HIS A 112 6.33 9.32 18.49
CA HIS A 112 7.42 8.67 17.79
C HIS A 112 7.00 8.37 16.35
N PHE A 113 7.77 8.89 15.39
CA PHE A 113 7.50 8.70 13.96
C PHE A 113 8.44 7.63 13.38
N PHE A 114 7.87 6.55 12.85
CA PHE A 114 8.59 5.53 12.09
C PHE A 114 8.36 5.75 10.61
N TRP A 115 9.32 6.38 9.95
CA TRP A 115 9.27 6.58 8.52
C TRP A 115 9.99 5.44 7.78
N ARG A 116 9.25 4.69 6.95
CA ARG A 116 9.86 3.77 5.99
C ARG A 116 10.67 4.55 4.96
N TYR A 117 11.99 4.54 5.11
CA TYR A 117 12.92 5.24 4.23
C TYR A 117 14.00 4.27 3.70
N VAL A 118 14.16 4.18 2.38
CA VAL A 118 15.07 3.22 1.73
C VAL A 118 16.41 3.87 1.35
N GLY A 119 16.45 5.19 1.23
CA GLY A 119 17.65 5.95 0.86
C GLY A 119 18.65 6.14 2.00
N ALA A 120 19.83 6.66 1.67
CA ALA A 120 20.89 6.97 2.63
C ALA A 120 21.19 8.48 2.72
N ASP A 121 20.53 9.30 1.91
CA ASP A 121 20.76 10.75 1.78
C ASP A 121 20.30 11.58 2.99
N LEU A 122 19.52 10.99 3.90
CA LEU A 122 19.20 11.59 5.20
C LEU A 122 20.21 11.20 6.31
N LYS A 123 21.11 10.24 6.07
CA LYS A 123 22.11 9.83 7.06
C LYS A 123 23.16 10.94 7.19
N GLY A 124 23.27 11.54 8.38
CA GLY A 124 24.21 12.62 8.69
C GLY A 124 23.60 14.03 8.79
N GLN A 125 22.29 14.20 8.53
CA GLN A 125 21.59 15.48 8.73
C GLN A 125 20.84 15.55 10.09
N PHE A 126 20.81 14.45 10.84
CA PHE A 126 20.02 14.28 12.06
C PHE A 126 20.78 13.55 13.19
N LEU A 127 22.11 13.49 13.11
CA LEU A 127 22.99 13.13 14.22
C LEU A 127 23.71 14.39 14.70
#